data_AF-A0A7C4RD13-F1
#
_entry.id   AF-A0A7C4RD13-F1
#
_cell.length_a   1.000
_cell.length_b   1.000
_cell.length_c   1.000
_cell.angle_alpha   90.00
_cell.angle_beta   90.00
_cell.angle_gamma   90.00
#
_symmetry.space_group_name_H-M   'P 1'
#
loop_
_entity.id
_entity.type
_entity.pdbx_description
1 polymer ?
#
loop_
_entity_poly.entity_id
_entity_poly.type
_entity_poly.pdbx_seq_one_letter_code
_entity_poly.pdbx_strand_id
1 'polypeptide(L)'
;MRLKIIVSGIVQGVGFRPFIYRIAVKNHLRGYVRNRGDSCVEIIIDGENQNIENFLRDLVERRPPLARIHEVITTPMERSGEDYEDLKIYKSSEETELSGSVIPPDIAICDECLMEMRDPTNPRYDYFFITCVNCGPRYTIIEDVPYDRENTTMRDFQMCSFCRSEYMDPANRRFHAQTVACPKCGPKPYLVDSDGVEVDCKDPIREAGKLVSEGYIIAVKGYGGFHIAASTLLEEPLKRLRMTKHRRQKPFAIMARSLEAVKTFAKVNQWEENILMSYARPIVLLEKSEKYYLSDLVSPGLHNVGVMLPYTGLHYMLFDLIPDPAFVMTSANPPNQPIIKDDEEALKKLRSLVDYFLLHNRRIAHRCDDSVLRLHGNKIIFIRRSRGYAPEPIRLKFKTKQCALGLGGEKNNTACLVMDDKAFLSQHIGDVENLETLEFLESASKRLIRLTNSNVEVIACDLHPKFATTILAERLSEENSWRMLQVQHHYAHTAALMAEYGLNEIISICCDGYGYGEDGGAWGGEIIFGSLSP
;
A
#
# COMPACT_ATOMS: atom_id res chain seq x y z
N MET A 1 -39.66 4.04 -10.55
CA MET A 1 -39.26 3.11 -9.48
C MET A 1 -38.11 3.74 -8.73
N ARG A 2 -38.07 3.64 -7.40
CA ARG A 2 -36.94 4.12 -6.59
C ARG A 2 -36.22 2.91 -5.99
N LEU A 3 -34.89 2.90 -6.10
CA LEU A 3 -34.06 1.80 -5.65
C LEU A 3 -32.90 2.32 -4.80
N LYS A 4 -32.75 1.75 -3.60
CA LYS A 4 -31.54 1.88 -2.79
C LYS A 4 -30.58 0.76 -3.14
N ILE A 5 -29.33 1.12 -3.36
CA ILE A 5 -28.24 0.20 -3.67
C ILE A 5 -27.11 0.47 -2.68
N ILE A 6 -26.68 -0.58 -1.97
CA ILE A 6 -25.45 -0.57 -1.18
C ILE A 6 -24.43 -1.43 -1.92
N VAL A 7 -23.30 -0.83 -2.28
CA VAL A 7 -22.19 -1.53 -2.95
C VAL A 7 -21.04 -1.67 -1.96
N SER A 8 -20.58 -2.90 -1.74
CA SER A 8 -19.44 -3.21 -0.87
C SER A 8 -18.24 -3.70 -1.68
N GLY A 9 -17.05 -3.39 -1.18
CA GLY A 9 -15.76 -3.83 -1.73
C GLY A 9 -14.74 -2.71 -1.85
N ILE A 10 -13.83 -2.80 -2.84
CA ILE A 10 -12.92 -1.70 -3.14
C ILE A 10 -13.69 -0.68 -3.98
N VAL A 11 -14.48 0.16 -3.31
CA VAL A 11 -15.38 1.13 -3.95
C VAL A 11 -15.17 2.56 -3.46
N GLN A 12 -14.41 2.76 -2.37
CA GLN A 12 -13.96 4.09 -1.96
C GLN A 12 -12.52 4.34 -2.41
N GLY A 13 -12.19 5.60 -2.72
CA GLY A 13 -10.86 5.99 -3.19
C GLY A 13 -10.46 5.52 -4.60
N VAL A 14 -11.37 4.90 -5.36
CA VAL A 14 -11.08 4.35 -6.69
C VAL A 14 -11.87 5.01 -7.82
N GLY A 15 -12.31 6.27 -7.62
CA GLY A 15 -13.10 6.99 -8.61
C GLY A 15 -14.53 6.47 -8.78
N PHE A 16 -15.05 5.72 -7.81
CA PHE A 16 -16.37 5.08 -7.92
C PHE A 16 -17.53 6.09 -7.91
N ARG A 17 -17.54 7.07 -6.99
CA ARG A 17 -18.57 8.14 -6.98
C ARG A 17 -18.68 8.87 -8.33
N PRO A 18 -17.59 9.36 -8.95
CA PRO A 18 -17.57 9.85 -10.32
C PRO A 18 -18.15 8.89 -11.36
N PHE A 19 -17.79 7.60 -11.25
CA PHE A 19 -18.28 6.57 -12.15
C PHE A 19 -19.79 6.39 -12.04
N ILE A 20 -20.32 6.21 -10.82
CA ILE A 20 -21.75 6.13 -10.53
C ILE A 20 -22.49 7.35 -11.10
N TYR A 21 -21.93 8.54 -10.86
CA TYR A 21 -22.49 9.77 -11.39
C TYR A 21 -22.68 9.71 -12.91
N ARG A 22 -21.60 9.38 -13.64
CA ARG A 22 -21.61 9.32 -15.10
C ARG A 22 -22.57 8.26 -15.64
N ILE A 23 -22.60 7.06 -15.06
CA ILE A 23 -23.48 6.00 -15.57
C ILE A 23 -24.95 6.27 -15.25
N ALA A 24 -25.30 6.89 -14.12
CA ALA A 24 -26.69 7.23 -13.84
C ALA A 24 -27.18 8.40 -14.70
N VAL A 25 -26.36 9.44 -14.94
CA VAL A 25 -26.70 10.52 -15.89
C VAL A 25 -26.89 9.96 -17.31
N LYS A 26 -25.99 9.08 -17.76
CA LYS A 26 -26.10 8.42 -19.08
C LYS A 26 -27.38 7.60 -19.24
N ASN A 27 -27.87 6.98 -18.15
CA ASN A 27 -29.10 6.20 -18.13
C ASN A 27 -30.33 7.05 -17.75
N HIS A 28 -30.24 8.38 -17.73
CA HIS A 28 -31.35 9.29 -17.39
C HIS A 28 -31.97 9.01 -16.01
N LEU A 29 -31.16 8.61 -15.05
CA LEU A 29 -31.55 8.36 -13.66
C LEU A 29 -31.26 9.57 -12.77
N ARG A 30 -32.10 9.76 -11.75
CA ARG A 30 -32.00 10.87 -10.79
C ARG A 30 -31.78 10.30 -9.39
N GLY A 31 -31.24 11.09 -8.47
CA GLY A 31 -30.98 10.63 -7.09
C GLY A 31 -29.63 11.07 -6.57
N TYR A 32 -28.95 10.20 -5.82
CA TYR A 32 -27.63 10.55 -5.29
C TYR A 32 -26.71 9.35 -5.10
N VAL A 33 -25.42 9.66 -4.94
CA VAL A 33 -24.40 8.72 -4.47
C VAL A 33 -23.60 9.37 -3.33
N ARG A 34 -23.32 8.60 -2.28
CA ARG A 34 -22.46 9.02 -1.15
C ARG A 34 -21.61 7.87 -0.61
N ASN A 35 -20.45 8.22 -0.05
CA ASN A 35 -19.66 7.26 0.74
C ASN A 35 -20.26 7.13 2.15
N ARG A 36 -20.04 5.97 2.77
CA ARG A 36 -20.42 5.66 4.16
C ARG A 36 -19.19 5.33 5.01
N GLY A 37 -19.34 5.39 6.33
CA GLY A 37 -18.28 5.11 7.31
C GLY A 37 -17.79 3.65 7.27
N ASP A 38 -18.63 2.72 6.82
CA ASP A 38 -18.30 1.30 6.62
C ASP A 38 -17.61 1.01 5.27
N SER A 39 -16.97 2.03 4.69
CA SER A 39 -16.31 1.98 3.38
C SER A 39 -17.18 1.48 2.22
N CYS A 40 -18.50 1.44 2.38
CA CYS A 40 -19.45 1.14 1.31
C CYS A 40 -19.86 2.41 0.56
N VAL A 41 -20.49 2.23 -0.59
CA VAL A 41 -21.11 3.32 -1.36
C VAL A 41 -22.61 3.10 -1.38
N GLU A 42 -23.34 4.11 -0.91
CA GLU A 42 -24.80 4.14 -1.02
C GLU A 42 -25.20 4.92 -2.27
N ILE A 43 -26.15 4.36 -3.00
CA ILE A 43 -26.71 4.94 -4.21
C ILE A 43 -28.23 4.88 -4.09
N ILE A 44 -28.88 6.02 -4.32
CA ILE A 44 -30.33 6.08 -4.52
C ILE A 44 -30.55 6.51 -5.95
N ILE A 45 -31.33 5.72 -6.70
CA ILE A 45 -31.73 6.03 -8.07
C ILE A 45 -33.25 5.98 -8.22
N ASP A 46 -33.80 6.93 -8.96
CA ASP A 46 -35.20 7.02 -9.36
C ASP A 46 -35.29 7.16 -10.88
N GLY A 47 -36.14 6.36 -11.50
CA GLY A 47 -36.35 6.36 -12.95
C GLY A 47 -37.22 5.22 -13.45
N GLU A 48 -37.23 5.03 -14.76
CA GLU A 48 -37.88 3.91 -15.44
C GLU A 48 -37.14 2.59 -15.15
N ASN A 49 -37.88 1.48 -15.09
CA ASN A 49 -37.30 0.18 -14.75
C ASN A 49 -36.17 -0.22 -15.71
N GLN A 50 -36.37 0.03 -17.01
CA GLN A 50 -35.37 -0.30 -18.03
C GLN A 50 -34.04 0.47 -17.84
N ASN A 51 -34.12 1.72 -17.39
CA ASN A 51 -32.94 2.54 -17.12
C ASN A 51 -32.19 2.07 -15.87
N ILE A 52 -32.92 1.62 -14.84
CA ILE A 52 -32.34 1.02 -13.64
C ILE A 52 -31.63 -0.29 -13.98
N GLU A 53 -32.23 -1.16 -14.79
CA GLU A 53 -31.60 -2.40 -15.26
C GLU A 53 -30.32 -2.12 -16.07
N ASN A 54 -30.37 -1.14 -16.97
CA ASN A 54 -29.19 -0.72 -17.74
C ASN A 54 -28.07 -0.18 -16.84
N PHE A 55 -28.44 0.59 -15.80
CA PHE A 55 -27.49 1.09 -14.80
C PHE A 55 -26.84 -0.06 -14.01
N LEU A 56 -27.61 -1.04 -13.55
CA LEU A 56 -27.09 -2.19 -12.80
C LEU A 56 -26.15 -3.04 -13.66
N ARG A 57 -26.41 -3.18 -14.96
CA ARG A 57 -25.48 -3.81 -15.90
C ARG A 57 -24.20 -3.00 -16.06
N ASP A 58 -24.32 -1.69 -16.34
CA ASP A 58 -23.16 -0.80 -16.51
C ASP A 58 -22.31 -0.72 -15.23
N LEU A 59 -22.92 -0.79 -14.05
CA LEU A 59 -22.27 -0.82 -12.72
C LEU A 59 -21.24 -1.95 -12.62
N VAL A 60 -21.56 -3.14 -13.15
CA VAL A 60 -20.70 -4.31 -13.10
C VAL A 60 -19.71 -4.33 -14.26
N GLU A 61 -20.17 -4.07 -15.48
CA GLU A 61 -19.38 -4.22 -16.71
C GLU A 61 -18.37 -3.09 -16.93
N ARG A 62 -18.69 -1.86 -16.50
CA ARG A 62 -17.88 -0.65 -16.81
C ARG A 62 -17.16 -0.07 -15.60
N ARG A 63 -17.09 -0.82 -14.49
CA ARG A 63 -16.49 -0.35 -13.24
C ARG A 63 -15.06 0.18 -13.44
N PRO A 64 -14.61 1.15 -12.63
CA PRO A 64 -13.24 1.66 -12.71
C PRO A 64 -12.20 0.55 -12.59
N PRO A 65 -11.01 0.68 -13.21
CA PRO A 65 -10.00 -0.39 -13.24
C PRO A 65 -9.55 -0.90 -11.86
N LEU A 66 -9.57 -0.02 -10.86
CA LEU A 66 -9.18 -0.35 -9.48
C LEU A 66 -10.36 -0.80 -8.61
N ALA A 67 -11.58 -0.63 -9.10
CA ALA A 67 -12.77 -0.96 -8.33
C ALA A 67 -13.04 -2.46 -8.38
N ARG A 68 -13.26 -3.05 -7.20
CA ARG A 68 -13.68 -4.44 -7.05
C ARG A 68 -14.98 -4.46 -6.27
N ILE A 69 -16.06 -4.73 -7.00
CA ILE A 69 -17.39 -4.91 -6.41
C ILE A 69 -17.44 -6.34 -5.87
N HIS A 70 -17.72 -6.47 -4.58
CA HIS A 70 -17.86 -7.75 -3.91
C HIS A 70 -19.33 -8.12 -3.71
N GLU A 71 -20.15 -7.16 -3.30
CA GLU A 71 -21.57 -7.36 -3.07
C GLU A 71 -22.35 -6.12 -3.51
N VAL A 72 -23.57 -6.35 -4.00
CA VAL A 72 -24.53 -5.32 -4.36
C VAL A 72 -25.86 -5.70 -3.72
N ILE A 73 -26.28 -4.93 -2.72
CA ILE A 73 -27.57 -5.13 -2.04
C ILE A 73 -28.54 -4.10 -2.60
N THR A 74 -29.65 -4.54 -3.16
CA THR A 74 -30.68 -3.68 -3.76
C THR A 74 -31.98 -3.77 -2.99
N THR A 75 -32.52 -2.64 -2.56
CA THR A 75 -33.78 -2.56 -1.80
C THR A 75 -34.74 -1.60 -2.53
N PRO A 76 -35.89 -2.10 -3.02
CA PRO A 76 -36.93 -1.23 -3.55
C PRO A 76 -37.41 -0.24 -2.47
N MET A 77 -37.61 1.01 -2.86
CA MET A 77 -38.12 2.04 -1.95
C MET A 77 -39.45 2.57 -2.46
N GLU A 78 -40.35 2.85 -1.52
CA GLU A 78 -41.53 3.66 -1.82
C GLU A 78 -41.11 5.08 -2.19
N ARG A 79 -41.86 5.70 -3.11
CA ARG A 79 -41.69 7.12 -3.43
C ARG A 79 -42.28 7.96 -2.29
N SER A 80 -41.54 8.08 -1.20
CA SER A 80 -41.85 8.99 -0.09
C SER A 80 -40.79 10.09 -0.04
N GLY A 81 -41.22 11.36 0.03
CA GLY A 81 -40.34 12.54 0.10
C GLY A 81 -40.24 13.32 -1.22
N GLU A 82 -39.30 14.27 -1.28
CA GLU A 82 -39.05 15.09 -2.47
C GLU A 82 -38.60 14.24 -3.67
N ASP A 83 -39.03 14.62 -4.86
CA ASP A 83 -38.52 14.05 -6.11
C ASP A 83 -37.12 14.57 -6.39
N TYR A 84 -36.24 13.69 -6.83
CA TYR A 84 -34.91 14.09 -7.28
C TYR A 84 -35.02 14.68 -8.69
N GLU A 85 -34.60 15.94 -8.85
CA GLU A 85 -34.54 16.58 -10.18
C GLU A 85 -33.36 16.03 -11.00
N ASP A 86 -32.21 15.87 -10.34
CA ASP A 86 -30.96 15.44 -10.94
C ASP A 86 -30.27 14.36 -10.10
N LEU A 87 -29.22 13.76 -10.66
CA LEU A 87 -28.28 12.97 -9.90
C LEU A 87 -27.21 13.85 -9.26
N LYS A 88 -26.93 13.67 -7.97
CA LYS A 88 -25.91 14.44 -7.23
C LYS A 88 -24.94 13.55 -6.45
N ILE A 89 -23.70 14.01 -6.30
CA ILE A 89 -22.77 13.40 -5.35
C ILE A 89 -22.94 14.12 -4.01
N TYR A 90 -23.44 13.42 -3.00
CA TYR A 90 -23.69 13.97 -1.68
C TYR A 90 -22.45 13.91 -0.79
N LYS A 91 -22.46 14.70 0.29
CA LYS A 91 -21.46 14.57 1.36
C LYS A 91 -21.53 13.15 1.93
N SER A 92 -20.37 12.61 2.28
CA SER A 92 -20.27 11.30 2.90
C SER A 92 -20.98 11.26 4.24
N SER A 93 -21.52 10.09 4.59
CA SER A 93 -22.15 9.83 5.89
C SER A 93 -21.19 9.07 6.80
N GLU A 94 -21.29 9.33 8.10
CA GLU A 94 -20.60 8.55 9.15
C GLU A 94 -21.35 7.25 9.50
N GLU A 95 -22.55 7.05 8.93
CA GLU A 95 -23.34 5.83 9.14
C GLU A 95 -22.53 4.57 8.81
N THR A 96 -22.48 3.66 9.78
CA THR A 96 -21.86 2.34 9.68
C THR A 96 -22.94 1.27 9.92
N GLU A 97 -23.15 0.39 8.96
CA GLU A 97 -24.00 -0.81 9.14
C GLU A 97 -23.21 -2.09 8.90
N LEU A 98 -22.23 -2.03 7.98
CA LEU A 98 -21.41 -3.17 7.63
C LEU A 98 -20.04 -3.12 8.33
N SER A 99 -19.49 -4.30 8.56
CA SER A 99 -18.12 -4.51 9.04
C SER A 99 -17.27 -5.10 7.91
N GLY A 100 -15.94 -5.00 8.02
CA GLY A 100 -15.02 -5.51 7.01
C GLY A 100 -14.92 -4.60 5.78
N SER A 101 -14.94 -3.29 6.02
CA SER A 101 -14.57 -2.23 5.09
C SER A 101 -13.30 -2.57 4.33
N VAL A 102 -13.28 -2.38 3.00
CA VAL A 102 -12.07 -2.63 2.19
C VAL A 102 -11.45 -1.32 1.74
N ILE A 103 -10.23 -1.06 2.23
CA ILE A 103 -9.45 0.12 1.88
C ILE A 103 -8.54 -0.19 0.68
N PRO A 104 -8.52 0.68 -0.35
CA PRO A 104 -7.63 0.48 -1.48
C PRO A 104 -6.15 0.61 -1.07
N PRO A 105 -5.25 -0.22 -1.64
CA PRO A 105 -3.82 -0.06 -1.44
C PRO A 105 -3.30 1.20 -2.13
N ASP A 106 -2.09 1.63 -1.77
CA ASP A 106 -1.37 2.66 -2.53
C ASP A 106 -1.01 2.15 -3.92
N ILE A 107 -1.14 3.01 -4.92
CA ILE A 107 -0.89 2.65 -6.31
C ILE A 107 0.01 3.66 -6.99
N ALA A 108 0.74 3.21 -8.00
CA ALA A 108 1.64 4.05 -8.77
C ALA A 108 0.90 5.09 -9.60
N ILE A 109 1.62 6.14 -10.01
CA ILE A 109 1.17 7.08 -11.04
C ILE A 109 0.75 6.32 -12.31
N CYS A 110 -0.39 6.69 -12.90
CA CYS A 110 -0.85 6.13 -14.17
C CYS A 110 -0.19 6.84 -15.35
N ASP A 111 -0.14 6.16 -16.50
CA ASP A 111 0.54 6.66 -17.71
C ASP A 111 -0.01 8.01 -18.18
N GLU A 112 -1.31 8.22 -18.11
CA GLU A 112 -1.94 9.49 -18.47
C GLU A 112 -1.48 10.65 -17.55
N CYS A 113 -1.34 10.42 -16.25
CA CYS A 113 -0.77 11.42 -15.35
C CYS A 113 0.72 11.62 -15.60
N LEU A 114 1.45 10.57 -15.97
CA LEU A 114 2.84 10.69 -16.34
C LEU A 114 3.00 11.53 -17.61
N MET A 115 2.16 11.33 -18.63
CA MET A 115 2.13 12.15 -19.85
C MET A 115 1.84 13.62 -19.51
N GLU A 116 0.81 13.90 -18.71
CA GLU A 116 0.49 15.26 -18.27
C GLU A 116 1.64 15.92 -17.49
N MET A 117 2.36 15.16 -16.66
CA MET A 117 3.53 15.66 -15.93
C MET A 117 4.68 16.03 -16.88
N ARG A 118 4.76 15.39 -18.05
CA ARG A 118 5.80 15.62 -19.07
C ARG A 118 5.39 16.61 -20.16
N ASP A 119 4.15 17.09 -20.17
CA ASP A 119 3.63 18.04 -21.16
C ASP A 119 3.84 19.49 -20.69
N PRO A 120 4.70 20.29 -21.35
CA PRO A 120 4.97 21.69 -20.97
C PRO A 120 3.74 22.61 -21.01
N THR A 121 2.69 22.21 -21.74
CA THR A 121 1.44 22.98 -21.83
C THR A 121 0.49 22.68 -20.68
N ASN A 122 0.72 21.58 -19.95
CA ASN A 122 -0.12 21.18 -18.84
C ASN A 122 0.17 22.03 -17.60
N PRO A 123 -0.85 22.51 -16.86
CA PRO A 123 -0.66 23.24 -15.59
C PRO A 123 0.06 22.43 -14.50
N ARG A 124 0.22 21.12 -14.67
CA ARG A 124 0.94 20.21 -13.79
C ARG A 124 2.24 19.67 -14.39
N TYR A 125 2.78 20.33 -15.42
CA TYR A 125 4.12 20.08 -15.92
C TYR A 125 5.13 20.07 -14.75
N ASP A 126 5.95 19.02 -14.69
CA ASP A 126 6.94 18.77 -13.64
C ASP A 126 6.40 18.77 -12.20
N TYR A 127 5.09 18.54 -12.02
CA TYR A 127 4.51 18.45 -10.68
C TYR A 127 4.64 17.04 -10.10
N PHE A 128 5.63 16.84 -9.23
CA PHE A 128 5.99 15.54 -8.63
C PHE A 128 4.85 14.78 -7.93
N PHE A 129 3.83 15.49 -7.47
CA PHE A 129 2.69 14.95 -6.73
C PHE A 129 1.41 14.86 -7.58
N ILE A 130 1.54 14.84 -8.91
CA ILE A 130 0.42 14.68 -9.83
C ILE A 130 -0.31 13.34 -9.62
N THR A 131 -1.62 13.43 -9.42
CA THR A 131 -2.51 12.27 -9.25
C THR A 131 -3.86 12.52 -9.93
N CYS A 132 -4.63 11.44 -10.09
CA CYS A 132 -6.04 11.44 -10.50
C CYS A 132 -6.83 10.42 -9.66
N VAL A 133 -8.11 10.20 -9.98
CA VAL A 133 -8.93 9.18 -9.28
C VAL A 133 -8.39 7.75 -9.42
N ASN A 134 -7.62 7.48 -10.48
CA ASN A 134 -7.10 6.15 -10.85
C ASN A 134 -5.64 5.91 -10.41
N CYS A 135 -4.99 6.84 -9.71
CA CYS A 135 -3.59 6.66 -9.31
C CYS A 135 -3.22 7.38 -8.01
N GLY A 136 -2.02 7.10 -7.51
CA GLY A 136 -1.42 7.78 -6.36
C GLY A 136 -1.70 7.12 -5.00
N PRO A 137 -1.34 7.82 -3.91
CA PRO A 137 -1.39 7.27 -2.57
C PRO A 137 -2.83 7.13 -2.08
N ARG A 138 -3.09 6.10 -1.27
CA ARG A 138 -4.37 5.77 -0.66
C ARG A 138 -4.13 5.38 0.79
N TYR A 139 -3.83 4.11 1.05
CA TYR A 139 -3.62 3.60 2.39
C TYR A 139 -2.68 4.49 3.19
N THR A 140 -1.54 4.93 2.65
CA THR A 140 -0.56 5.74 3.41
C THR A 140 -0.98 7.17 3.74
N ILE A 141 -2.14 7.64 3.27
CA ILE A 141 -2.68 8.97 3.58
C ILE A 141 -4.01 8.97 4.31
N ILE A 142 -4.71 7.84 4.41
CA ILE A 142 -6.06 7.77 4.97
C ILE A 142 -5.98 7.84 6.49
N GLU A 143 -6.29 8.97 7.11
CA GLU A 143 -6.32 9.08 8.57
C GLU A 143 -7.58 8.41 9.15
N ASP A 144 -8.71 8.47 8.43
CA ASP A 144 -9.96 7.84 8.82
C ASP A 144 -10.89 7.53 7.62
N VAL A 145 -11.98 6.82 7.88
CA VAL A 145 -13.08 6.59 6.92
C VAL A 145 -14.33 7.39 7.33
N PRO A 146 -15.19 7.85 6.39
CA PRO A 146 -15.19 7.63 4.94
C PRO A 146 -14.03 8.32 4.19
N TYR A 147 -13.66 7.80 3.02
CA TYR A 147 -12.59 8.36 2.19
C TYR A 147 -12.99 9.70 1.58
N ASP A 148 -12.60 10.78 2.25
CA ASP A 148 -12.68 12.16 1.80
C ASP A 148 -11.43 12.93 2.20
N ARG A 149 -11.15 14.03 1.49
CA ARG A 149 -9.95 14.85 1.66
C ARG A 149 -9.70 15.25 3.11
N GLU A 150 -10.75 15.57 3.87
CA GLU A 150 -10.70 15.97 5.29
C GLU A 150 -10.19 14.86 6.21
N ASN A 151 -10.42 13.60 5.84
CA ASN A 151 -9.96 12.40 6.55
C ASN A 151 -8.65 11.85 5.99
N THR A 152 -7.87 12.69 5.31
CA THR A 152 -6.55 12.32 4.78
C THR A 152 -5.50 13.37 5.12
N THR A 153 -4.23 13.02 4.94
CA THR A 153 -3.11 13.98 5.01
C THR A 153 -3.19 15.10 3.96
N MET A 154 -4.15 15.07 3.02
CA MET A 154 -4.40 16.14 2.07
C MET A 154 -5.28 17.27 2.64
N ARG A 155 -5.83 17.11 3.85
CA ARG A 155 -6.59 18.14 4.58
C ARG A 155 -5.77 19.42 4.82
N ASP A 156 -4.44 19.25 4.94
CA ASP A 156 -3.48 20.33 5.18
C ASP A 156 -3.30 21.23 3.93
N PHE A 157 -3.88 20.84 2.78
CA PHE A 157 -3.72 21.51 1.49
C PHE A 157 -5.08 21.93 0.92
N GLN A 158 -5.43 23.21 1.05
CA GLN A 158 -6.67 23.76 0.51
C GLN A 158 -6.63 23.84 -1.03
N MET A 159 -7.68 23.37 -1.72
CA MET A 159 -7.71 23.39 -3.19
C MET A 159 -7.78 24.82 -3.73
N CYS A 160 -6.88 25.16 -4.68
CA CYS A 160 -7.02 26.41 -5.45
C CYS A 160 -8.22 26.33 -6.42
N SER A 161 -8.60 27.47 -7.00
CA SER A 161 -9.71 27.57 -7.95
C SER A 161 -9.60 26.59 -9.13
N PHE A 162 -8.40 26.43 -9.70
CA PHE A 162 -8.13 25.48 -10.79
C PHE A 162 -8.36 24.02 -10.37
N CYS A 163 -7.80 23.59 -9.24
CA CYS A 163 -8.02 22.23 -8.75
C CYS A 163 -9.50 22.01 -8.38
N ARG A 164 -10.17 23.04 -7.85
CA ARG A 164 -11.59 22.97 -7.48
C ARG A 164 -12.48 22.87 -8.70
N SER A 165 -12.18 23.56 -9.81
CA SER A 165 -12.97 23.44 -11.04
C SER A 165 -12.89 22.02 -11.61
N GLU A 166 -11.69 21.42 -11.65
CA GLU A 166 -11.56 20.02 -12.09
C GLU A 166 -12.18 19.02 -11.10
N TYR A 167 -12.11 19.29 -9.80
CA TYR A 167 -12.73 18.45 -8.78
C TYR A 167 -14.26 18.40 -8.91
N MET A 168 -14.88 19.49 -9.36
CA MET A 168 -16.32 19.63 -9.51
C MET A 168 -16.85 19.30 -10.91
N ASP A 169 -15.98 19.25 -11.93
CA ASP A 169 -16.35 18.99 -13.32
C ASP A 169 -16.48 17.47 -13.59
N PRO A 170 -17.70 16.95 -13.86
CA PRO A 170 -17.93 15.53 -14.12
C PRO A 170 -17.23 14.97 -15.36
N ALA A 171 -16.91 15.83 -16.33
CA ALA A 171 -16.17 15.46 -17.54
C ALA A 171 -14.66 15.32 -17.27
N ASN A 172 -14.16 15.93 -16.19
CA ASN A 172 -12.75 15.88 -15.84
C ASN A 172 -12.39 14.55 -15.15
N ARG A 173 -11.23 13.99 -15.50
CA ARG A 173 -10.71 12.77 -14.86
C ARG A 173 -10.35 12.94 -13.37
N ARG A 174 -10.29 14.19 -12.88
CA ARG A 174 -10.06 14.55 -11.48
C ARG A 174 -11.35 14.87 -10.72
N PHE A 175 -12.52 14.64 -11.33
CA PHE A 175 -13.81 14.73 -10.65
C PHE A 175 -13.79 13.92 -9.34
N HIS A 176 -14.02 14.57 -8.20
CA HIS A 176 -13.91 13.99 -6.86
C HIS A 176 -12.59 13.24 -6.53
N ALA A 177 -11.47 13.59 -7.18
CA ALA A 177 -10.15 13.08 -6.80
C ALA A 177 -9.69 13.73 -5.48
N GLN A 178 -9.78 13.00 -4.37
CA GLN A 178 -9.47 13.53 -3.03
C GLN A 178 -8.02 14.01 -2.90
N THR A 179 -7.09 13.45 -3.69
CA THR A 179 -5.67 13.82 -3.74
C THR A 179 -5.34 14.90 -4.75
N VAL A 180 -6.34 15.50 -5.43
CA VAL A 180 -6.09 16.52 -6.46
C VAL A 180 -5.29 17.69 -5.88
N ALA A 181 -4.26 18.07 -6.61
CA ALA A 181 -3.33 19.13 -6.25
C ALA A 181 -2.62 19.66 -7.50
N CYS A 182 -1.93 20.79 -7.35
CA CYS A 182 -1.07 21.39 -8.36
C CYS A 182 0.06 22.17 -7.66
N PRO A 183 1.04 22.72 -8.39
CA PRO A 183 2.15 23.47 -7.79
C PRO A 183 1.72 24.64 -6.89
N LYS A 184 0.53 25.22 -7.13
CA LYS A 184 0.01 26.36 -6.35
C LYS A 184 -0.52 25.97 -4.97
N CYS A 185 -1.18 24.82 -4.85
CA CYS A 185 -1.96 24.49 -3.65
C CYS A 185 -1.57 23.17 -3.00
N GLY A 186 -0.72 22.38 -3.64
CA GLY A 186 -0.35 21.06 -3.17
C GLY A 186 0.97 21.02 -2.41
N PRO A 187 1.43 19.79 -2.12
CA PRO A 187 2.73 19.57 -1.50
C PRO A 187 3.87 20.17 -2.31
N LYS A 188 4.93 20.59 -1.62
CA LYS A 188 6.16 21.14 -2.19
C LYS A 188 7.36 20.28 -1.77
N PRO A 189 8.30 19.98 -2.68
CA PRO A 189 9.54 19.31 -2.33
C PRO A 189 10.57 20.35 -1.87
N TYR A 190 11.50 19.93 -1.03
CA TYR A 190 12.65 20.74 -0.63
C TYR A 190 13.82 19.81 -0.30
N LEU A 191 15.04 20.30 -0.49
CA LEU A 191 16.28 19.56 -0.27
C LEU A 191 17.01 20.22 0.89
N VAL A 192 17.43 19.42 1.87
CA VAL A 192 18.26 19.89 2.98
C VAL A 192 19.53 19.04 3.09
N ASP A 193 20.59 19.61 3.62
CA ASP A 193 21.80 18.87 3.98
C ASP A 193 21.61 18.00 5.22
N SER A 194 22.68 17.30 5.64
CA SER A 194 22.66 16.44 6.82
C SER A 194 22.33 17.18 8.13
N ASP A 195 22.55 18.50 8.18
CA ASP A 195 22.28 19.34 9.34
C ASP A 195 20.89 19.98 9.32
N GLY A 196 20.12 19.73 8.25
CA GLY A 196 18.77 20.25 8.05
C GLY A 196 18.74 21.66 7.47
N VAL A 197 19.86 22.15 6.92
CA VAL A 197 19.92 23.45 6.24
C VAL A 197 19.44 23.29 4.80
N GLU A 198 18.51 24.16 4.38
CA GLU A 198 17.95 24.13 3.03
C GLU A 198 19.01 24.43 1.97
N VAL A 199 19.05 23.58 0.94
CA VAL A 199 19.93 23.73 -0.21
C VAL A 199 19.23 24.65 -1.21
N ASP A 200 19.81 25.81 -1.50
CA ASP A 200 19.28 26.75 -2.47
C ASP A 200 19.36 26.17 -3.89
N CYS A 201 18.26 25.60 -4.36
CA CYS A 201 18.13 25.00 -5.67
C CYS A 201 16.72 25.23 -6.23
N LYS A 202 16.62 25.41 -7.55
CA LYS A 202 15.32 25.64 -8.22
C LYS A 202 14.47 24.38 -8.33
N ASP A 203 15.12 23.24 -8.50
CA ASP A 203 14.48 21.92 -8.61
C ASP A 203 15.14 20.94 -7.64
N PRO A 204 14.63 20.86 -6.40
CA PRO A 204 15.16 19.97 -5.37
C PRO A 204 15.23 18.51 -5.77
N ILE A 205 14.31 18.05 -6.64
CA ILE A 205 14.22 16.64 -7.00
C ILE A 205 15.30 16.29 -8.00
N ARG A 206 15.45 17.09 -9.06
CA ARG A 206 16.49 16.85 -10.07
C ARG A 206 17.90 17.07 -9.50
N GLU A 207 18.07 18.05 -8.61
CA GLU A 207 19.34 18.23 -7.91
C GLU A 207 19.67 17.02 -7.03
N ALA A 208 18.69 16.46 -6.31
CA ALA A 208 18.90 15.22 -5.57
C ALA A 208 19.31 14.05 -6.49
N GLY A 209 18.67 13.90 -7.65
CA GLY A 209 19.05 12.89 -8.65
C GLY A 209 20.50 13.03 -9.11
N LYS A 210 20.92 14.26 -9.42
CA LYS A 210 22.30 14.60 -9.78
C LYS A 210 23.29 14.29 -8.64
N LEU A 211 23.00 14.71 -7.41
CA LEU A 211 23.84 14.43 -6.26
C LEU A 211 24.01 12.91 -6.02
N VAL A 212 22.96 12.11 -6.19
CA VAL A 212 23.08 10.64 -6.10
C VAL A 212 24.01 10.09 -7.18
N SER A 213 23.90 10.59 -8.42
CA SER A 213 24.78 10.25 -9.54
C SER A 213 26.24 10.61 -9.27
N GLU A 214 26.48 11.74 -8.59
CA GLU A 214 27.81 12.21 -8.17
C GLU A 214 28.39 11.41 -6.98
N GLY A 215 27.61 10.52 -6.37
CA GLY A 215 28.06 9.62 -5.30
C GLY A 215 27.65 10.04 -3.88
N TYR A 216 26.76 11.01 -3.73
CA TYR A 216 26.16 11.32 -2.43
C TYR A 216 25.07 10.29 -2.07
N ILE A 217 24.88 10.08 -0.77
CA ILE A 217 23.80 9.24 -0.24
C ILE A 217 22.66 10.16 0.21
N ILE A 218 21.45 9.94 -0.29
CA ILE A 218 20.31 10.82 0.00
C ILE A 218 19.15 10.05 0.62
N ALA A 219 18.55 10.59 1.67
CA ALA A 219 17.26 10.11 2.16
C ALA A 219 16.11 10.72 1.35
N VAL A 220 15.27 9.91 0.71
CA VAL A 220 14.16 10.37 -0.13
C VAL A 220 12.83 10.03 0.53
N LYS A 221 11.99 11.03 0.76
CA LYS A 221 10.63 10.82 1.30
C LYS A 221 9.67 10.30 0.22
N GLY A 222 9.18 9.08 0.42
CA GLY A 222 8.24 8.39 -0.48
C GLY A 222 6.78 8.44 -0.03
N TYR A 223 5.97 7.46 -0.46
CA TYR A 223 4.56 7.34 -0.06
C TYR A 223 4.37 6.79 1.35
N GLY A 224 5.08 5.72 1.71
CA GLY A 224 4.90 4.99 2.97
C GLY A 224 6.09 5.10 3.92
N GLY A 225 7.09 5.91 3.59
CA GLY A 225 8.26 6.13 4.41
C GLY A 225 9.42 6.65 3.58
N PHE A 226 10.60 6.67 4.19
CA PHE A 226 11.83 7.13 3.55
C PHE A 226 12.61 5.98 2.89
N HIS A 227 13.23 6.30 1.76
CA HIS A 227 14.27 5.48 1.11
C HIS A 227 15.64 6.09 1.33
N ILE A 228 16.68 5.26 1.28
CA ILE A 228 18.05 5.72 1.11
C ILE A 228 18.45 5.42 -0.33
N ALA A 229 18.80 6.49 -1.04
CA ALA A 229 19.25 6.52 -2.40
C ALA A 229 20.77 6.61 -2.48
N ALA A 230 21.36 5.80 -3.36
CA ALA A 230 22.79 5.82 -3.68
C ALA A 230 23.01 5.32 -5.11
N SER A 231 24.09 5.76 -5.77
CA SER A 231 24.46 5.26 -7.10
C SER A 231 24.68 3.74 -7.09
N THR A 232 24.22 3.06 -8.15
CA THR A 232 24.51 1.63 -8.38
C THR A 232 25.82 1.40 -9.14
N LEU A 233 26.41 2.47 -9.68
CA LEU A 233 27.62 2.44 -10.51
C LEU A 233 28.89 2.74 -9.69
N LEU A 234 28.76 3.48 -8.60
CA LEU A 234 29.87 3.89 -7.74
C LEU A 234 29.97 2.97 -6.52
N GLU A 235 31.17 2.45 -6.23
CA GLU A 235 31.36 1.56 -5.09
C GLU A 235 31.44 2.28 -3.75
N GLU A 236 32.06 3.46 -3.69
CA GLU A 236 32.30 4.18 -2.43
C GLU A 236 31.00 4.47 -1.63
N PRO A 237 29.91 4.94 -2.25
CA PRO A 237 28.64 5.14 -1.53
C PRO A 237 28.06 3.83 -1.02
N LEU A 238 28.20 2.74 -1.77
CA LEU A 238 27.71 1.41 -1.38
C LEU A 238 28.52 0.84 -0.21
N LYS A 239 29.84 1.02 -0.21
CA LYS A 239 30.72 0.63 0.92
C LYS A 239 30.31 1.39 2.18
N ARG A 240 30.17 2.72 2.09
CA ARG A 240 29.67 3.57 3.20
C ARG A 240 28.32 3.06 3.72
N LEU A 241 27.35 2.86 2.83
CA LEU A 241 26.01 2.41 3.18
C LEU A 241 26.03 1.04 3.89
N ARG A 242 26.83 0.08 3.42
CA ARG A 242 26.96 -1.24 4.05
C ARG A 242 27.58 -1.19 5.44
N MET A 243 28.61 -0.36 5.61
CA MET A 243 29.28 -0.16 6.89
C MET A 243 28.33 0.44 7.91
N THR A 244 27.67 1.55 7.57
CA THR A 244 26.80 2.27 8.51
C THR A 244 25.51 1.50 8.83
N LYS A 245 24.96 0.70 7.89
CA LYS A 245 23.79 -0.15 8.15
C LYS A 245 24.12 -1.49 8.83
N HIS A 246 25.39 -1.81 9.05
CA HIS A 246 25.85 -3.14 9.47
C HIS A 246 25.32 -4.28 8.56
N ARG A 247 25.10 -3.98 7.28
CA ARG A 247 24.55 -4.92 6.28
C ARG A 247 25.67 -5.43 5.38
N ARG A 248 26.42 -6.43 5.85
CA ARG A 248 27.55 -7.00 5.09
C ARG A 248 27.14 -7.56 3.73
N GLN A 249 26.12 -8.43 3.70
CA GLN A 249 25.72 -9.15 2.48
C GLN A 249 24.25 -9.01 2.09
N LYS A 250 23.38 -8.48 2.98
CA LYS A 250 21.95 -8.29 2.65
C LYS A 250 21.85 -7.48 1.34
N PRO A 251 21.11 -7.97 0.32
CA PRO A 251 21.01 -7.27 -0.96
C PRO A 251 20.26 -5.96 -0.79
N PHE A 252 20.66 -4.95 -1.56
CA PHE A 252 19.93 -3.71 -1.70
C PHE A 252 18.88 -3.85 -2.79
N ALA A 253 17.68 -3.33 -2.52
CA ALA A 253 16.71 -3.08 -3.57
C ALA A 253 17.19 -1.90 -4.41
N ILE A 254 17.00 -1.99 -5.73
CA ILE A 254 17.29 -0.91 -6.67
C ILE A 254 16.01 -0.47 -7.37
N MET A 255 15.92 0.81 -7.67
CA MET A 255 14.93 1.37 -8.56
C MET A 255 15.60 1.65 -9.91
N ALA A 256 15.10 1.03 -10.98
CA ALA A 256 15.57 1.32 -12.33
C ALA A 256 14.75 2.46 -12.94
N ARG A 257 15.35 3.28 -13.82
CA ARG A 257 14.66 4.41 -14.45
C ARG A 257 13.50 4.00 -15.36
N SER A 258 13.62 2.82 -15.99
CA SER A 258 12.64 2.29 -16.94
C SER A 258 12.82 0.79 -17.12
N LEU A 259 11.84 0.12 -17.72
CA LEU A 259 11.92 -1.31 -18.04
C LEU A 259 13.06 -1.61 -19.02
N GLU A 260 13.31 -0.73 -19.98
CA GLU A 260 14.42 -0.84 -20.94
C GLU A 260 15.76 -0.84 -20.20
N ALA A 261 15.91 0.00 -19.17
CA ALA A 261 17.09 0.00 -18.33
C ALA A 261 17.22 -1.31 -17.54
N VAL A 262 16.12 -1.88 -17.03
CA VAL A 262 16.17 -3.20 -16.34
C VAL A 262 16.74 -4.27 -17.26
N LYS A 263 16.30 -4.31 -18.52
CA LYS A 263 16.72 -5.31 -19.51
C LYS A 263 18.22 -5.22 -19.88
N THR A 264 18.93 -4.13 -19.54
CA THR A 264 20.38 -4.04 -19.78
C THR A 264 21.20 -4.81 -18.74
N PHE A 265 20.69 -4.95 -17.51
CA PHE A 265 21.43 -5.57 -16.39
C PHE A 265 20.72 -6.78 -15.76
N ALA A 266 19.46 -7.07 -16.09
CA ALA A 266 18.74 -8.23 -15.57
C ALA A 266 18.02 -8.97 -16.69
N LYS A 267 17.82 -10.29 -16.51
CA LYS A 267 16.93 -11.08 -17.34
C LYS A 267 15.50 -10.81 -16.90
N VAL A 268 14.61 -10.56 -17.87
CA VAL A 268 13.20 -10.25 -17.60
C VAL A 268 12.33 -11.07 -18.55
N ASN A 269 11.50 -11.95 -18.00
CA ASN A 269 10.46 -12.64 -18.75
C ASN A 269 9.15 -11.83 -18.76
N GLN A 270 8.16 -12.26 -19.57
CA GLN A 270 6.89 -11.54 -19.73
C GLN A 270 6.09 -11.40 -18.42
N TRP A 271 6.14 -12.40 -17.54
CA TRP A 271 5.43 -12.36 -16.25
C TRP A 271 6.09 -11.37 -15.29
N GLU A 272 7.42 -11.35 -15.23
CA GLU A 272 8.20 -10.38 -14.45
C GLU A 272 7.95 -8.95 -14.94
N GLU A 273 7.94 -8.75 -16.26
CA GLU A 273 7.61 -7.47 -16.89
C GLU A 273 6.23 -6.98 -16.48
N ASN A 274 5.21 -7.84 -16.55
CA ASN A 274 3.84 -7.50 -16.17
C ASN A 274 3.74 -7.10 -14.68
N ILE A 275 4.50 -7.76 -13.80
CA ILE A 275 4.51 -7.44 -12.36
C ILE A 275 5.23 -6.11 -12.11
N LEU A 276 6.40 -5.90 -12.72
CA LEU A 276 7.14 -4.63 -12.64
C LEU A 276 6.32 -3.45 -13.16
N MET A 277 5.51 -3.68 -14.20
CA MET A 277 4.62 -2.69 -14.82
C MET A 277 3.27 -2.54 -14.13
N SER A 278 2.93 -3.42 -13.19
CA SER A 278 1.67 -3.35 -12.44
C SER A 278 1.55 -2.04 -11.67
N TYR A 279 0.31 -1.64 -11.37
CA TYR A 279 0.02 -0.48 -10.52
C TYR A 279 0.65 -0.60 -9.11
N ALA A 280 0.97 -1.81 -8.66
CA ALA A 280 1.59 -2.05 -7.35
C ALA A 280 3.09 -1.72 -7.34
N ARG A 281 3.78 -1.73 -8.49
CA ARG A 281 5.23 -1.48 -8.64
C ARG A 281 6.08 -2.11 -7.52
N PRO A 282 5.99 -3.43 -7.28
CA PRO A 282 6.75 -4.10 -6.23
C PRO A 282 8.24 -4.20 -6.61
N ILE A 283 9.07 -4.57 -5.64
CA ILE A 283 10.42 -5.08 -5.89
C ILE A 283 10.27 -6.52 -6.38
N VAL A 284 10.79 -6.82 -7.57
CA VAL A 284 10.82 -8.16 -8.14
C VAL A 284 12.27 -8.67 -8.10
N LEU A 285 12.47 -9.88 -7.60
CA LEU A 285 13.77 -10.55 -7.65
C LEU A 285 14.00 -11.10 -9.05
N LEU A 286 14.91 -10.47 -9.79
CA LEU A 286 15.26 -10.83 -11.16
C LEU A 286 16.65 -11.47 -11.20
N GLU A 287 16.87 -12.39 -12.13
CA GLU A 287 18.18 -12.96 -12.38
C GLU A 287 19.09 -11.89 -13.02
N LYS A 288 20.33 -11.77 -12.54
CA LYS A 288 21.34 -10.89 -13.14
C LYS A 288 21.61 -11.30 -14.59
N SER A 289 21.80 -10.34 -15.47
CA SER A 289 22.24 -10.62 -16.84
C SER A 289 23.69 -11.13 -16.84
N GLU A 290 24.10 -11.81 -17.91
CA GLU A 290 25.48 -12.26 -18.07
C GLU A 290 26.47 -11.09 -18.14
N LYS A 291 26.00 -9.92 -18.60
CA LYS A 291 26.76 -8.67 -18.68
C LYS A 291 26.35 -7.69 -17.58
N TYR A 292 26.20 -8.20 -16.35
CA TYR A 292 25.87 -7.37 -15.19
C TYR A 292 26.99 -6.35 -14.92
N TYR A 293 26.69 -5.06 -15.10
CA TYR A 293 27.68 -3.97 -14.97
C TYR A 293 27.44 -3.06 -13.77
N LEU A 294 26.36 -3.27 -13.00
CA LEU A 294 26.18 -2.57 -11.73
C LEU A 294 27.17 -3.14 -10.70
N SER A 295 27.49 -2.39 -9.67
CA SER A 295 28.40 -2.86 -8.62
C SER A 295 27.90 -4.15 -7.97
N ASP A 296 28.78 -5.14 -7.79
CA ASP A 296 28.42 -6.38 -7.08
C ASP A 296 28.01 -6.12 -5.63
N LEU A 297 28.45 -4.99 -5.05
CA LEU A 297 28.01 -4.52 -3.74
C LEU A 297 26.52 -4.20 -3.67
N VAL A 298 25.76 -4.21 -4.76
CA VAL A 298 24.28 -4.17 -4.71
C VAL A 298 23.74 -5.49 -4.14
N SER A 299 24.25 -6.64 -4.59
CA SER A 299 23.76 -7.97 -4.21
C SER A 299 24.89 -9.01 -4.23
N PRO A 300 25.84 -8.93 -3.29
CA PRO A 300 27.10 -9.67 -3.36
C PRO A 300 26.87 -11.17 -3.19
N GLY A 301 27.47 -11.97 -4.07
CA GLY A 301 27.37 -13.44 -4.02
C GLY A 301 26.00 -14.02 -4.39
N LEU A 302 25.05 -13.18 -4.85
CA LEU A 302 23.73 -13.62 -5.28
C LEU A 302 23.61 -13.54 -6.81
N HIS A 303 22.92 -14.52 -7.39
CA HIS A 303 22.57 -14.53 -8.82
C HIS A 303 21.38 -13.61 -9.15
N ASN A 304 20.69 -13.09 -8.13
CA ASN A 304 19.51 -12.23 -8.29
C ASN A 304 19.77 -10.81 -7.78
N VAL A 305 19.03 -9.85 -8.35
CA VAL A 305 18.93 -8.46 -7.91
C VAL A 305 17.46 -8.08 -7.70
N GLY A 306 17.16 -7.36 -6.62
CA GLY A 306 15.81 -6.88 -6.34
C GLY A 306 15.55 -5.55 -7.04
N VAL A 307 14.64 -5.53 -8.01
CA VAL A 307 14.40 -4.37 -8.89
C VAL A 307 12.97 -3.89 -8.77
N MET A 308 12.77 -2.59 -8.62
CA MET A 308 11.47 -1.92 -8.80
C MET A 308 11.55 -0.81 -9.85
N LEU A 309 10.40 -0.34 -10.30
CA LEU A 309 10.27 0.79 -11.23
C LEU A 309 9.72 2.04 -10.52
N PRO A 310 9.89 3.24 -11.11
CA PRO A 310 9.41 4.48 -10.51
C PRO A 310 7.89 4.45 -10.38
N TYR A 311 7.40 4.74 -9.18
CA TYR A 311 5.97 4.65 -8.86
C TYR A 311 5.32 5.99 -8.49
N THR A 312 6.09 7.08 -8.42
CA THR A 312 5.59 8.44 -8.17
C THR A 312 6.23 9.42 -9.15
N GLY A 313 5.62 10.60 -9.35
CA GLY A 313 6.24 11.66 -10.15
C GLY A 313 7.63 12.06 -9.66
N LEU A 314 7.83 12.11 -8.33
CA LEU A 314 9.14 12.33 -7.71
C LEU A 314 10.18 11.32 -8.19
N HIS A 315 9.86 10.03 -8.20
CA HIS A 315 10.81 9.01 -8.63
C HIS A 315 11.17 9.13 -10.11
N TYR A 316 10.21 9.47 -10.97
CA TYR A 316 10.50 9.72 -12.39
C TYR A 316 11.42 10.93 -12.56
N MET A 317 11.18 12.00 -11.80
CA MET A 317 12.00 13.22 -11.86
C MET A 317 13.42 13.03 -11.32
N LEU A 318 13.65 12.11 -10.36
CA LEU A 318 14.99 11.76 -9.87
C LEU A 318 15.92 11.24 -10.98
N PHE A 319 15.38 10.62 -12.02
CA PHE A 319 16.14 10.09 -13.15
C PHE A 319 16.24 11.06 -14.33
N ASP A 320 15.67 12.26 -14.22
CA ASP A 320 15.76 13.25 -15.28
C ASP A 320 17.18 13.82 -15.37
N LEU A 321 17.60 14.14 -16.60
CA LEU A 321 18.88 14.80 -16.90
C LEU A 321 20.14 14.02 -16.49
N ILE A 322 20.00 12.76 -16.07
CA ILE A 322 21.11 11.88 -15.71
C ILE A 322 21.07 10.56 -16.50
N PRO A 323 22.23 9.94 -16.80
CA PRO A 323 22.29 8.71 -17.59
C PRO A 323 22.11 7.44 -16.75
N ASP A 324 22.14 7.54 -15.42
CA ASP A 324 22.11 6.39 -14.51
C ASP A 324 20.95 5.43 -14.80
N PRO A 325 21.21 4.12 -14.94
CA PRO A 325 20.17 3.15 -15.23
C PRO A 325 19.30 2.83 -14.01
N ALA A 326 19.88 2.94 -12.81
CA ALA A 326 19.24 2.59 -11.55
C ALA A 326 19.94 3.24 -10.35
N PHE A 327 19.18 3.44 -9.29
CA PHE A 327 19.67 3.82 -7.96
C PHE A 327 19.34 2.73 -6.95
N VAL A 328 20.21 2.56 -5.95
CA VAL A 328 19.81 1.87 -4.72
C VAL A 328 18.64 2.64 -4.14
N MET A 329 17.61 1.94 -3.67
CA MET A 329 16.43 2.54 -3.08
C MET A 329 15.94 1.62 -1.96
N THR A 330 16.74 1.53 -0.89
CA THR A 330 16.44 0.67 0.26
C THR A 330 15.64 1.42 1.32
N SER A 331 14.79 0.73 2.08
CA SER A 331 14.10 1.30 3.24
C SER A 331 15.06 2.03 4.18
N ALA A 332 14.71 3.26 4.56
CA ALA A 332 15.46 4.10 5.49
C ALA A 332 15.08 3.77 6.94
N ASN A 333 15.38 2.53 7.33
CA ASN A 333 15.23 2.09 8.71
C ASN A 333 16.60 1.95 9.39
N PRO A 334 16.75 2.40 10.65
CA PRO A 334 17.81 1.91 11.52
C PRO A 334 17.76 0.38 11.62
N PRO A 335 18.87 -0.29 11.97
CA PRO A 335 18.88 -1.73 12.21
C PRO A 335 17.74 -2.13 13.16
N ASN A 336 16.95 -3.14 12.76
CA ASN A 336 15.81 -3.69 13.48
C ASN A 336 14.70 -2.70 13.88
N GLN A 337 14.63 -1.52 13.27
CA GLN A 337 13.56 -0.55 13.49
C GLN A 337 12.62 -0.46 12.28
N PRO A 338 11.37 0.03 12.47
CA PRO A 338 10.45 0.25 11.36
C PRO A 338 10.92 1.40 10.46
N ILE A 339 10.43 1.42 9.22
CA ILE A 339 10.74 2.50 8.25
C ILE A 339 10.32 3.86 8.79
N ILE A 340 11.21 4.84 8.78
CA ILE A 340 10.92 6.19 9.25
C ILE A 340 9.88 6.83 8.33
N LYS A 341 8.92 7.57 8.89
CA LYS A 341 7.88 8.29 8.14
C LYS A 341 7.83 9.80 8.40
N ASP A 342 8.35 10.25 9.55
CA ASP A 342 8.28 11.63 10.01
C ASP A 342 9.61 12.36 9.75
N ASP A 343 9.53 13.62 9.33
CA ASP A 343 10.69 14.38 8.86
C ASP A 343 11.70 14.65 9.98
N GLU A 344 11.20 15.02 11.17
CA GLU A 344 12.03 15.23 12.35
C GLU A 344 12.74 13.95 12.81
N GLU A 345 12.06 12.80 12.75
CA GLU A 345 12.65 11.50 13.05
C GLU A 345 13.75 11.16 12.03
N ALA A 346 13.51 11.44 10.74
CA ALA A 346 14.47 11.19 9.67
C ALA A 346 15.74 12.00 9.86
N LEU A 347 15.62 13.31 10.07
CA LEU A 347 16.75 14.21 10.32
C LEU A 347 17.54 13.77 11.55
N LYS A 348 16.87 13.40 12.64
CA LYS A 348 17.54 12.97 13.87
C LYS A 348 18.27 11.63 13.71
N LYS A 349 17.63 10.63 13.10
CA LYS A 349 18.14 9.25 13.08
C LYS A 349 19.06 8.96 11.88
N LEU A 350 18.93 9.68 10.77
CA LEU A 350 19.67 9.40 9.53
C LEU A 350 20.79 10.39 9.25
N ARG A 351 20.96 11.47 10.03
CA ARG A 351 21.99 12.51 9.82
C ARG A 351 23.41 11.97 9.65
N SER A 352 23.78 10.90 10.37
CA SER A 352 25.11 10.28 10.25
C SER A 352 25.24 9.30 9.07
N LEU A 353 24.12 8.98 8.41
CA LEU A 353 24.04 7.96 7.37
C LEU A 353 23.95 8.55 5.96
N VAL A 354 23.29 9.70 5.82
CA VAL A 354 23.01 10.35 4.53
C VAL A 354 23.63 11.73 4.49
N ASP A 355 24.02 12.15 3.30
CA ASP A 355 24.60 13.46 3.02
C ASP A 355 23.51 14.54 2.86
N TYR A 356 22.34 14.15 2.33
CA TYR A 356 21.20 15.04 2.10
C TYR A 356 19.85 14.36 2.35
N PHE A 357 18.80 15.16 2.48
CA PHE A 357 17.41 14.72 2.58
C PHE A 357 16.53 15.43 1.54
N LEU A 358 15.92 14.66 0.65
CA LEU A 358 14.85 15.13 -0.23
C LEU A 358 13.50 14.91 0.46
N LEU A 359 12.89 16.01 0.90
CA LEU A 359 11.67 16.04 1.70
C LEU A 359 10.49 16.62 0.94
N HIS A 360 9.29 16.43 1.49
CA HIS A 360 8.10 17.17 1.08
C HIS A 360 7.15 17.38 2.26
N ASN A 361 6.39 18.48 2.24
CA ASN A 361 5.53 18.87 3.35
C ASN A 361 4.22 18.07 3.50
N ARG A 362 3.96 17.05 2.67
CA ARG A 362 2.85 16.11 2.92
C ARG A 362 3.25 15.08 3.97
N ARG A 363 2.47 14.97 5.04
CA ARG A 363 2.64 13.95 6.08
C ARG A 363 2.36 12.54 5.53
N ILE A 364 2.98 11.54 6.15
CA ILE A 364 2.71 10.12 5.89
C ILE A 364 1.93 9.60 7.11
N ALA A 365 0.68 9.18 6.90
CA ALA A 365 -0.16 8.70 8.00
C ALA A 365 0.26 7.27 8.43
N HIS A 366 0.68 6.44 7.46
CA HIS A 366 1.00 5.02 7.69
C HIS A 366 2.34 4.66 7.10
N ARG A 367 3.15 3.97 7.91
CA ARG A 367 4.36 3.29 7.43
C ARG A 367 3.92 2.18 6.47
N CYS A 368 4.57 2.06 5.32
CA CYS A 368 4.29 1.00 4.36
C CYS A 368 5.56 0.75 3.52
N ASP A 369 6.31 -0.30 3.87
CA ASP A 369 7.47 -0.75 3.11
C ASP A 369 7.10 -1.22 1.71
N ASP A 370 8.07 -1.23 0.80
CA ASP A 370 7.89 -1.83 -0.53
C ASP A 370 7.68 -3.34 -0.44
N SER A 371 6.70 -3.85 -1.18
CA SER A 371 6.50 -5.29 -1.35
C SER A 371 7.65 -5.92 -2.13
N VAL A 372 8.01 -7.16 -1.78
CA VAL A 372 9.07 -7.92 -2.43
C VAL A 372 8.52 -9.26 -2.90
N LEU A 373 8.66 -9.52 -4.19
CA LEU A 373 8.12 -10.70 -4.87
C LEU A 373 9.21 -11.46 -5.61
N ARG A 374 8.97 -12.75 -5.78
CA ARG A 374 9.71 -13.62 -6.68
C ARG A 374 8.73 -14.43 -7.52
N LEU A 375 9.12 -14.78 -8.74
CA LEU A 375 8.38 -15.74 -9.56
C LEU A 375 8.98 -17.13 -9.45
N HIS A 376 8.10 -18.14 -9.37
CA HIS A 376 8.44 -19.54 -9.55
C HIS A 376 7.56 -20.11 -10.67
N GLY A 377 8.13 -20.27 -11.86
CA GLY A 377 7.34 -20.47 -13.08
C GLY A 377 6.46 -19.26 -13.36
N ASN A 378 5.15 -19.48 -13.45
CA ASN A 378 4.14 -18.41 -13.61
C ASN A 378 3.47 -18.00 -12.29
N LYS A 379 3.91 -18.53 -11.14
CA LYS A 379 3.31 -18.25 -9.83
C LYS A 379 4.10 -17.18 -9.07
N ILE A 380 3.37 -16.20 -8.55
CA ILE A 380 3.91 -15.14 -7.69
C ILE A 380 4.09 -15.70 -6.29
N ILE A 381 5.29 -15.53 -5.73
CA ILE A 381 5.62 -15.84 -4.35
C ILE A 381 5.96 -14.53 -3.63
N PHE A 382 5.18 -14.22 -2.59
CA PHE A 382 5.48 -13.08 -1.72
C PHE A 382 6.62 -13.42 -0.77
N ILE A 383 7.66 -12.60 -0.79
CA ILE A 383 8.67 -12.58 0.27
C ILE A 383 8.28 -11.53 1.32
N ARG A 384 7.70 -10.41 0.83
CA ARG A 384 7.15 -9.36 1.67
C ARG A 384 5.89 -8.80 1.03
N ARG A 385 4.78 -8.83 1.76
CA ARG A 385 3.50 -8.22 1.37
C ARG A 385 3.30 -6.90 2.11
N SER A 386 3.29 -5.78 1.40
CA SER A 386 3.19 -4.44 1.97
C SER A 386 2.63 -3.46 0.92
N ARG A 387 3.34 -2.40 0.51
CA ARG A 387 2.85 -1.39 -0.45
C ARG A 387 2.34 -2.01 -1.75
N GLY A 388 1.21 -1.51 -2.25
CA GLY A 388 0.57 -2.03 -3.46
C GLY A 388 -0.38 -3.21 -3.22
N TYR A 389 -0.37 -3.78 -2.01
CA TYR A 389 -1.21 -4.93 -1.64
C TYR A 389 -1.90 -4.74 -0.30
N ALA A 390 -1.19 -4.31 0.75
CA ALA A 390 -1.81 -3.96 2.03
C ALA A 390 -2.60 -2.64 1.90
N PRO A 391 -3.81 -2.54 2.50
CA PRO A 391 -4.45 -3.49 3.41
C PRO A 391 -5.53 -4.34 2.71
N GLU A 392 -5.47 -4.53 1.38
CA GLU A 392 -6.45 -5.36 0.66
C GLU A 392 -6.53 -6.75 1.31
N PRO A 393 -7.72 -7.30 1.59
CA PRO A 393 -7.85 -8.60 2.23
C PRO A 393 -7.55 -9.74 1.24
N ILE A 394 -7.03 -10.84 1.78
CA ILE A 394 -7.13 -12.14 1.12
C ILE A 394 -8.56 -12.65 1.31
N ARG A 395 -9.20 -13.07 0.22
CA ARG A 395 -10.54 -13.67 0.27
C ARG A 395 -10.43 -15.15 0.62
N LEU A 396 -11.06 -15.51 1.73
CA LEU A 396 -11.14 -16.89 2.20
C LEU A 396 -12.27 -17.61 1.47
N LYS A 397 -12.11 -18.92 1.24
CA LYS A 397 -13.17 -19.76 0.64
C LYS A 397 -14.20 -20.26 1.66
N PHE A 398 -14.14 -19.76 2.88
CA PHE A 398 -15.03 -20.07 3.98
C PHE A 398 -15.29 -18.80 4.79
N LYS A 399 -16.38 -18.80 5.57
CA LYS A 399 -16.70 -17.73 6.51
C LYS A 399 -16.23 -18.09 7.90
N THR A 400 -15.59 -17.17 8.60
CA THR A 400 -15.27 -17.31 10.01
C THR A 400 -16.50 -17.07 10.87
N LYS A 401 -16.53 -17.71 12.03
CA LYS A 401 -17.61 -17.55 13.03
C LYS A 401 -17.40 -16.34 13.94
N GLN A 402 -16.14 -15.95 14.12
CA GLN A 402 -15.72 -14.88 15.01
C GLN A 402 -14.71 -13.99 14.31
N CYS A 403 -14.63 -12.75 14.77
CA CYS A 403 -13.58 -11.83 14.36
C CYS A 403 -12.32 -12.07 15.21
N ALA A 404 -11.19 -12.37 14.55
CA ALA A 404 -9.95 -12.71 15.22
C ALA A 404 -8.78 -11.83 14.76
N LEU A 405 -7.97 -11.35 15.71
CA LEU A 405 -6.71 -10.65 15.46
C LEU A 405 -5.53 -11.60 15.73
N GLY A 406 -4.79 -12.00 14.70
CA GLY A 406 -3.51 -12.68 14.84
C GLY A 406 -2.34 -11.69 14.87
N LEU A 407 -1.50 -11.76 15.91
CA LEU A 407 -0.29 -10.92 16.03
C LEU A 407 0.96 -11.54 15.39
N GLY A 408 0.90 -12.82 15.01
CA GLY A 408 1.97 -13.55 14.34
C GLY A 408 3.17 -13.88 15.23
N GLY A 409 4.27 -14.26 14.58
CA GLY A 409 5.55 -14.52 15.23
C GLY A 409 6.39 -13.25 15.39
N GLU A 410 7.67 -13.40 15.75
CA GLU A 410 8.55 -12.25 15.99
C GLU A 410 9.27 -11.76 14.72
N LYS A 411 9.62 -12.67 13.80
CA LYS A 411 10.41 -12.38 12.60
C LYS A 411 9.54 -12.09 11.38
N ASN A 412 9.96 -11.09 10.59
CA ASN A 412 9.25 -10.65 9.38
C ASN A 412 7.73 -10.47 9.56
N ASN A 413 7.32 -9.98 10.72
CA ASN A 413 5.96 -10.10 11.22
C ASN A 413 4.93 -9.30 10.40
N THR A 414 3.69 -9.77 10.44
CA THR A 414 2.47 -9.08 9.99
C THR A 414 1.33 -9.41 10.94
N ALA A 415 0.55 -8.41 11.32
CA ALA A 415 -0.74 -8.66 11.97
C ALA A 415 -1.78 -9.11 10.92
N CYS A 416 -2.72 -9.95 11.33
CA CYS A 416 -3.82 -10.39 10.50
C CYS A 416 -5.14 -10.24 11.24
N LEU A 417 -6.10 -9.51 10.65
CA LEU A 417 -7.47 -9.43 11.14
C LEU A 417 -8.36 -10.25 10.23
N VAL A 418 -9.01 -11.27 10.79
CA VAL A 418 -9.89 -12.17 10.04
C VAL A 418 -11.32 -11.98 10.49
N MET A 419 -12.21 -11.78 9.52
CA MET A 419 -13.66 -11.69 9.75
C MET A 419 -14.43 -12.05 8.49
N ASP A 420 -15.59 -12.69 8.64
CA ASP A 420 -16.36 -13.25 7.54
C ASP A 420 -15.47 -14.09 6.60
N ASP A 421 -15.43 -13.75 5.32
CA ASP A 421 -14.61 -14.40 4.28
C ASP A 421 -13.35 -13.58 3.93
N LYS A 422 -12.83 -12.77 4.87
CA LYS A 422 -11.72 -11.84 4.63
C LYS A 422 -10.62 -12.01 5.68
N ALA A 423 -9.38 -12.08 5.21
CA ALA A 423 -8.18 -11.97 6.03
C ALA A 423 -7.41 -10.70 5.64
N PHE A 424 -7.54 -9.66 6.46
CA PHE A 424 -6.84 -8.39 6.28
C PHE A 424 -5.45 -8.50 6.90
N LEU A 425 -4.41 -8.45 6.07
CA LEU A 425 -3.03 -8.40 6.56
C LEU A 425 -2.58 -6.95 6.66
N SER A 426 -1.86 -6.63 7.74
CA SER A 426 -1.13 -5.38 7.87
C SER A 426 -0.06 -5.25 6.77
N GLN A 427 0.52 -4.07 6.66
CA GLN A 427 1.84 -3.91 6.06
C GLN A 427 2.88 -4.77 6.79
N HIS A 428 4.04 -4.95 6.18
CA HIS A 428 5.18 -5.58 6.83
C HIS A 428 5.60 -4.78 8.06
N ILE A 429 5.63 -5.42 9.22
CA ILE A 429 6.06 -4.82 10.48
C ILE A 429 7.58 -4.92 10.65
N GLY A 430 8.15 -6.04 10.23
CA GLY A 430 9.57 -6.35 10.42
C GLY A 430 9.79 -7.29 11.60
N ASP A 431 10.98 -7.25 12.18
CA ASP A 431 11.34 -8.10 13.33
C ASP A 431 10.94 -7.39 14.63
N VAL A 432 10.01 -7.96 15.38
CA VAL A 432 9.39 -7.37 16.58
C VAL A 432 10.23 -7.67 17.83
N GLU A 433 11.48 -7.22 17.83
CA GLU A 433 12.46 -7.52 18.88
C GLU A 433 12.70 -6.36 19.87
N ASN A 434 12.12 -5.18 19.60
CA ASN A 434 12.32 -3.98 20.39
C ASN A 434 11.02 -3.18 20.57
N LEU A 435 11.07 -2.17 21.44
CA LEU A 435 9.90 -1.37 21.78
C LEU A 435 9.34 -0.66 20.55
N GLU A 436 10.18 -0.10 19.68
CA GLU A 436 9.73 0.64 18.50
C GLU A 436 8.94 -0.24 17.51
N THR A 437 9.37 -1.48 17.32
CA THR A 437 8.68 -2.45 16.44
C THR A 437 7.43 -3.03 17.10
N LEU A 438 7.42 -3.18 18.42
CA LEU A 438 6.25 -3.59 19.20
C LEU A 438 5.14 -2.53 19.17
N GLU A 439 5.49 -1.27 19.42
CA GLU A 439 4.57 -0.12 19.30
C GLU A 439 4.05 0.02 17.86
N PHE A 440 4.88 -0.28 16.87
CA PHE A 440 4.44 -0.30 15.48
C PHE A 440 3.43 -1.42 15.21
N LEU A 441 3.67 -2.65 15.68
CA LEU A 441 2.73 -3.76 15.57
C LEU A 441 1.38 -3.42 16.22
N GLU A 442 1.40 -2.90 17.44
CA GLU A 442 0.20 -2.53 18.18
C GLU A 442 -0.58 -1.44 17.46
N SER A 443 0.09 -0.35 17.05
CA SER A 443 -0.56 0.77 16.37
C SER A 443 -1.10 0.35 15.00
N ALA A 444 -0.41 -0.51 14.25
CA ALA A 444 -0.90 -1.08 13.00
C ALA A 444 -2.12 -1.97 13.22
N SER A 445 -2.14 -2.78 14.28
CA SER A 445 -3.26 -3.68 14.62
C SER A 445 -4.51 -2.90 15.03
N LYS A 446 -4.40 -1.97 15.99
CA LYS A 446 -5.50 -1.09 16.44
C LYS A 446 -6.10 -0.31 15.27
N ARG A 447 -5.24 0.11 14.36
CA ARG A 447 -5.63 0.84 13.17
C ARG A 447 -6.34 -0.04 12.15
N LEU A 448 -5.85 -1.25 11.92
CA LEU A 448 -6.52 -2.20 11.03
C LEU A 448 -7.95 -2.43 11.51
N ILE A 449 -8.15 -2.68 12.81
CA ILE A 449 -9.47 -2.81 13.45
C ILE A 449 -10.37 -1.60 13.19
N ARG A 450 -9.86 -0.38 13.43
CA ARG A 450 -10.61 0.86 13.21
C ARG A 450 -11.03 1.01 11.74
N LEU A 451 -10.08 0.85 10.83
CA LEU A 451 -10.27 1.06 9.40
C LEU A 451 -11.20 0.01 8.77
N THR A 452 -11.24 -1.20 9.31
CA THR A 452 -12.16 -2.26 8.87
C THR A 452 -13.51 -2.23 9.60
N ASN A 453 -13.70 -1.34 10.57
CA ASN A 453 -14.86 -1.30 11.48
C ASN A 453 -15.15 -2.69 12.08
N SER A 454 -14.11 -3.34 12.60
CA SER A 454 -14.19 -4.72 13.10
C SER A 454 -14.35 -4.77 14.61
N ASN A 455 -15.11 -5.76 15.08
CA ASN A 455 -15.32 -6.01 16.49
C ASN A 455 -14.61 -7.30 16.88
N VAL A 456 -13.37 -7.19 17.39
CA VAL A 456 -12.52 -8.34 17.68
C VAL A 456 -13.04 -9.09 18.90
N GLU A 457 -13.07 -10.41 18.82
CA GLU A 457 -13.49 -11.31 19.91
C GLU A 457 -12.35 -12.21 20.40
N VAL A 458 -11.42 -12.52 19.49
CA VAL A 458 -10.32 -13.46 19.70
C VAL A 458 -9.01 -12.80 19.32
N ILE A 459 -7.98 -12.98 20.14
CA ILE A 459 -6.61 -12.63 19.80
C ILE A 459 -5.74 -13.89 19.74
N ALA A 460 -5.02 -14.06 18.64
CA ALA A 460 -4.15 -15.19 18.39
C ALA A 460 -2.68 -14.76 18.36
N CYS A 461 -1.79 -15.58 18.90
CA CYS A 461 -0.34 -15.37 18.84
C CYS A 461 0.38 -16.70 18.72
N ASP A 462 1.69 -16.63 18.48
CA ASP A 462 2.55 -17.81 18.45
C ASP A 462 2.54 -18.55 19.80
N LEU A 463 2.81 -19.85 19.76
CA LEU A 463 2.95 -20.68 20.96
C LEU A 463 4.15 -20.29 21.81
N HIS A 464 5.16 -19.62 21.24
CA HIS A 464 6.34 -19.23 21.97
C HIS A 464 6.00 -18.28 23.15
N PRO A 465 6.27 -18.66 24.42
CA PRO A 465 5.83 -17.91 25.59
C PRO A 465 6.65 -16.64 25.89
N LYS A 466 7.65 -16.32 25.07
CA LYS A 466 8.62 -15.24 25.33
C LYS A 466 8.72 -14.22 24.21
N PHE A 467 7.99 -14.41 23.11
CA PHE A 467 7.98 -13.42 22.05
C PHE A 467 7.32 -12.14 22.56
N ALA A 468 7.84 -10.99 22.09
CA ALA A 468 7.22 -9.71 22.37
C ALA A 468 5.77 -9.67 21.85
N THR A 469 5.48 -10.39 20.76
CA THR A 469 4.12 -10.53 20.22
C THR A 469 3.17 -11.28 21.16
N THR A 470 3.64 -12.30 21.87
CA THR A 470 2.87 -13.04 22.87
C THR A 470 2.54 -12.16 24.07
N ILE A 471 3.52 -11.42 24.59
CA ILE A 471 3.33 -10.47 25.69
C ILE A 471 2.33 -9.36 25.30
N LEU A 472 2.42 -8.86 24.07
CA LEU A 472 1.43 -7.91 23.54
C LEU A 472 0.04 -8.53 23.43
N ALA A 473 -0.07 -9.79 23.02
CA ALA A 473 -1.35 -10.49 22.93
C ALA A 473 -2.02 -10.64 24.31
N GLU A 474 -1.25 -11.01 25.35
CA GLU A 474 -1.74 -11.09 26.73
C GLU A 474 -2.28 -9.73 27.20
N ARG A 475 -1.49 -8.66 27.02
CA ARG A 475 -1.90 -7.31 27.40
C ARG A 475 -3.18 -6.86 26.69
N LEU A 476 -3.25 -7.04 25.37
CA LEU A 476 -4.44 -6.66 24.59
C LEU A 476 -5.65 -7.53 24.91
N SER A 477 -5.45 -8.82 25.23
CA SER A 477 -6.48 -9.73 25.68
C SER A 477 -7.13 -9.23 26.97
N GLU A 478 -6.32 -8.86 27.96
CA GLU A 478 -6.80 -8.32 29.25
C GLU A 478 -7.49 -6.97 29.08
N GLU A 479 -6.85 -6.03 28.38
CA GLU A 479 -7.37 -4.67 28.16
C GLU A 479 -8.76 -4.67 27.50
N ASN A 480 -9.02 -5.59 26.59
CA ASN A 480 -10.23 -5.62 25.77
C ASN A 480 -11.17 -6.79 26.09
N SER A 481 -10.82 -7.63 27.07
CA SER A 481 -11.55 -8.87 27.40
C SER A 481 -11.73 -9.82 26.21
N TRP A 482 -10.73 -9.87 25.31
CA TRP A 482 -10.72 -10.80 24.17
C TRP A 482 -10.22 -12.18 24.60
N ARG A 483 -10.74 -13.24 23.98
CA ARG A 483 -10.24 -14.59 24.21
C ARG A 483 -8.86 -14.75 23.55
N MET A 484 -7.83 -15.06 24.34
CA MET A 484 -6.51 -15.37 23.80
C MET A 484 -6.41 -16.83 23.34
N LEU A 485 -5.74 -17.06 22.21
CA LEU A 485 -5.36 -18.37 21.70
C LEU A 485 -3.89 -18.38 21.29
N GLN A 486 -3.18 -19.42 21.69
CA GLN A 486 -1.82 -19.66 21.20
C GLN A 486 -1.85 -20.74 20.12
N VAL A 487 -1.09 -20.52 19.04
CA VAL A 487 -1.04 -21.41 17.88
C VAL A 487 0.41 -21.77 17.59
N GLN A 488 0.69 -23.05 17.43
CA GLN A 488 2.02 -23.54 17.09
C GLN A 488 2.47 -23.02 15.70
N HIS A 489 3.73 -22.63 15.59
CA HIS A 489 4.31 -21.93 14.43
C HIS A 489 4.15 -22.66 13.07
N HIS A 490 4.50 -23.95 13.01
CA HIS A 490 4.40 -24.76 11.80
C HIS A 490 2.97 -25.15 11.44
N TYR A 491 2.10 -25.34 12.44
CA TYR A 491 0.66 -25.44 12.23
C TYR A 491 0.09 -24.14 11.68
N ALA A 492 0.58 -22.97 12.11
CA ALA A 492 0.18 -21.68 11.53
C ALA A 492 0.62 -21.55 10.05
N HIS A 493 1.83 -21.98 9.69
CA HIS A 493 2.25 -22.07 8.29
C HIS A 493 1.35 -22.99 7.46
N THR A 494 1.00 -24.15 8.00
CA THR A 494 0.11 -25.12 7.36
C THR A 494 -1.30 -24.54 7.18
N ALA A 495 -1.85 -23.94 8.24
CA ALA A 495 -3.17 -23.32 8.26
C ALA A 495 -3.26 -22.15 7.26
N ALA A 496 -2.20 -21.37 7.07
CA ALA A 496 -2.17 -20.30 6.08
C ALA A 496 -2.38 -20.84 4.65
N LEU A 497 -1.71 -21.96 4.29
CA LEU A 497 -1.91 -22.63 3.00
C LEU A 497 -3.33 -23.21 2.87
N MET A 498 -3.84 -23.86 3.91
CA MET A 498 -5.22 -24.36 3.93
C MET A 498 -6.21 -23.22 3.72
N ALA A 499 -5.98 -22.07 4.36
CA ALA A 499 -6.85 -20.91 4.26
C ALA A 499 -6.86 -20.29 2.86
N GLU A 500 -5.68 -20.11 2.26
CA GLU A 500 -5.54 -19.54 0.91
C GLU A 500 -6.18 -20.44 -0.16
N TYR A 501 -5.99 -21.76 -0.06
CA TYR A 501 -6.53 -22.71 -1.05
C TYR A 501 -7.93 -23.21 -0.71
N GLY A 502 -8.45 -22.94 0.49
CA GLY A 502 -9.74 -23.42 0.99
C GLY A 502 -9.78 -24.93 1.14
N LEU A 503 -8.76 -25.49 1.78
CA LEU A 503 -8.62 -26.94 2.01
C LEU A 503 -9.08 -27.29 3.43
N ASN A 504 -9.74 -28.44 3.57
CA ASN A 504 -10.13 -28.97 4.88
C ASN A 504 -9.04 -29.83 5.50
N GLU A 505 -8.22 -30.48 4.67
CA GLU A 505 -7.13 -31.36 5.08
C GLU A 505 -5.91 -31.15 4.17
N ILE A 506 -4.71 -31.31 4.72
CA ILE A 506 -3.45 -31.24 3.97
C ILE A 506 -2.37 -32.06 4.67
N ILE A 507 -1.43 -32.62 3.89
CA ILE A 507 -0.11 -33.00 4.39
C ILE A 507 0.86 -31.92 3.93
N SER A 508 1.45 -31.19 4.86
CA SER A 508 2.39 -30.11 4.60
C SER A 508 3.80 -30.50 5.02
N ILE A 509 4.78 -29.93 4.32
CA ILE A 509 6.18 -30.00 4.70
C ILE A 509 6.58 -28.59 5.12
N CYS A 510 6.87 -28.41 6.40
CA CYS A 510 7.24 -27.13 6.99
C CYS A 510 8.76 -27.09 7.20
N CYS A 511 9.46 -26.39 6.33
CA CYS A 511 10.90 -26.15 6.44
C CYS A 511 11.14 -24.68 6.81
N ASP A 512 11.57 -24.42 8.05
CA ASP A 512 11.88 -23.10 8.57
C ASP A 512 13.23 -23.11 9.33
N GLY A 513 13.71 -21.94 9.73
CA GLY A 513 14.87 -21.82 10.60
C GLY A 513 14.60 -22.27 12.03
N TYR A 514 13.50 -21.83 12.65
CA TYR A 514 13.17 -22.13 14.04
C TYR A 514 11.71 -21.83 14.35
N GLY A 515 10.96 -22.86 14.79
CA GLY A 515 9.64 -22.71 15.38
C GLY A 515 9.58 -23.34 16.78
N TYR A 516 8.86 -22.71 17.71
CA TYR A 516 8.64 -23.27 19.04
C TYR A 516 7.73 -24.51 18.95
N GLY A 517 8.23 -25.65 19.39
CA GLY A 517 7.52 -26.93 19.38
C GLY A 517 6.51 -27.04 20.52
N GLU A 518 5.51 -27.90 20.37
CA GLU A 518 4.52 -28.19 21.42
C GLU A 518 5.15 -28.88 22.64
N ASP A 519 6.28 -29.56 22.42
CA ASP A 519 7.13 -30.18 23.43
C ASP A 519 8.12 -29.19 24.08
N GLY A 520 8.06 -27.91 23.69
CA GLY A 520 9.02 -26.87 24.09
C GLY A 520 10.38 -26.97 23.37
N GLY A 521 10.50 -27.87 22.38
CA GLY A 521 11.68 -28.05 21.56
C GLY A 521 11.77 -27.04 20.40
N ALA A 522 12.84 -27.16 19.62
CA ALA A 522 13.04 -26.41 18.39
C ALA A 522 12.62 -27.26 17.19
N TRP A 523 11.61 -26.82 16.44
CA TRP A 523 11.20 -27.44 15.18
C TRP A 523 11.78 -26.66 13.99
N GLY A 524 11.83 -27.29 12.81
CA GLY A 524 12.27 -26.61 11.58
C GLY A 524 12.22 -27.45 10.30
N GLY A 525 11.72 -28.69 10.36
CA GLY A 525 11.70 -29.61 9.22
C GLY A 525 10.60 -30.66 9.33
N GLU A 526 9.40 -30.23 9.70
CA GLU A 526 8.32 -31.14 10.10
C GLU A 526 7.42 -31.53 8.93
N ILE A 527 6.86 -32.74 8.99
CA ILE A 527 5.75 -33.17 8.13
C ILE A 527 4.49 -33.16 8.99
N ILE A 528 3.53 -32.30 8.64
CA ILE A 528 2.33 -32.07 9.43
C ILE A 528 1.11 -32.55 8.66
N PHE A 529 0.23 -33.30 9.33
CA PHE A 529 -1.13 -33.51 8.87
C PHE A 529 -2.03 -32.44 9.51
N GLY A 530 -2.51 -31.51 8.69
CA GLY A 530 -3.45 -30.47 9.12
C GLY A 530 -4.88 -30.86 8.74
N SER A 531 -5.82 -30.75 9.69
CA SER A 531 -7.25 -31.00 9.48
C SER A 531 -8.09 -29.95 10.21
N LEU A 532 -9.17 -29.49 9.57
CA LEU A 532 -10.21 -28.68 10.22
C LEU A 532 -11.25 -29.54 10.97
N SER A 533 -11.27 -30.84 10.69
CA SER A 533 -12.09 -31.82 11.41
C SER A 533 -11.26 -32.40 12.56
N PRO A 534 -11.70 -32.26 13.82
CA PRO A 534 -10.97 -32.70 14.99
C PRO A 534 -10.84 -34.23 15.10
#